data_AF-A0A971HQJ7-F1
#
_entry.id   AF-A0A971HQJ7-F1
#
_cell.length_a   1.000
_cell.length_b   1.000
_cell.length_c   1.000
_cell.angle_alpha   90.00
_cell.angle_beta   90.00
_cell.angle_gamma   90.00
#
_symmetry.space_group_name_H-M   'P 1'
#
loop_
_entity.id
_entity.type
_entity.pdbx_description
1 polymer ?
#
loop_
_entity_poly.entity_id
_entity_poly.type
_entity_poly.pdbx_seq_one_letter_code
_entity_poly.pdbx_strand_id
1 'polypeptide(L)'
;MNKTLTIQSRLTAVLNDFIDWVSFDDEIGTVVDRLNQTYEEPIVKPILRRPSHPGGFRRELGKRRVSIAEAYIIIAKSQAPELYEARLDALRILVEQSLHAKNVTMPINTARMQIFMMKEAVNAYGNRRRQMEFVADFGRVSFGNEVVIRSFLKKNGLIEVPEEDKPLKQLGLGWDDHLHDSLSDGRKAPSQILIDAFIRGLSCITLVYNNIEESRIISEAITGGEIMGIAVEIGIEFSVGVGGERRHYM
;
A
#
# COMPACT_ATOMS: atom_id res chain seq x y z
N MET A 1 -44.29 -5.91 14.32
CA MET A 1 -43.32 -6.85 13.72
C MET A 1 -41.86 -6.36 13.71
N ASN A 2 -41.47 -5.36 14.55
CA ASN A 2 -40.10 -4.77 14.51
C ASN A 2 -39.19 -5.06 15.73
N LYS A 3 -39.66 -5.76 16.77
CA LYS A 3 -38.85 -6.00 18.00
C LYS A 3 -37.91 -7.20 17.91
N THR A 4 -38.26 -8.23 17.13
CA THR A 4 -37.46 -9.46 17.01
C THR A 4 -36.17 -9.25 16.20
N LEU A 5 -36.22 -8.41 15.15
CA LEU A 5 -35.06 -8.02 14.35
C LEU A 5 -34.02 -7.22 15.16
N THR A 6 -34.46 -6.42 16.15
CA THR A 6 -33.58 -5.62 17.01
C THR A 6 -32.87 -6.42 18.10
N ILE A 7 -33.47 -7.53 18.53
CA ILE A 7 -32.89 -8.42 19.55
C ILE A 7 -31.84 -9.33 18.91
N GLN A 8 -32.13 -9.87 17.72
CA GLN A 8 -31.15 -10.67 16.97
C GLN A 8 -29.93 -9.85 16.54
N SER A 9 -30.11 -8.59 16.13
CA SER A 9 -28.98 -7.70 15.81
C SER A 9 -28.13 -7.34 17.03
N ARG A 10 -28.76 -7.17 18.20
CA ARG A 10 -28.03 -6.93 19.46
C ARG A 10 -27.28 -8.16 19.97
N LEU A 11 -27.88 -9.35 19.87
CA LEU A 11 -27.22 -10.61 20.24
C LEU A 11 -26.04 -10.91 19.33
N THR A 12 -26.18 -10.68 18.02
CA THR A 12 -25.07 -10.84 17.06
C THR A 12 -23.98 -9.81 17.29
N ALA A 13 -24.31 -8.56 17.63
CA ALA A 13 -23.32 -7.56 18.02
C ALA A 13 -22.53 -8.01 19.27
N VAL A 14 -23.20 -8.43 20.35
CA VAL A 14 -22.54 -8.89 21.58
C VAL A 14 -21.68 -10.14 21.36
N LEU A 15 -22.14 -11.07 20.51
CA LEU A 15 -21.36 -12.25 20.13
C LEU A 15 -20.13 -11.88 19.31
N ASN A 16 -20.26 -10.97 18.35
CA ASN A 16 -19.12 -10.47 17.57
C ASN A 16 -18.13 -9.73 18.46
N ASP A 17 -18.61 -8.90 19.38
CA ASP A 17 -17.76 -8.19 20.34
C ASP A 17 -17.00 -9.16 21.25
N PHE A 18 -17.64 -10.24 21.71
CA PHE A 18 -16.99 -11.29 22.48
C PHE A 18 -15.97 -12.06 21.65
N ILE A 19 -16.32 -12.44 20.42
CA ILE A 19 -15.39 -13.12 19.50
C ILE A 19 -14.19 -12.23 19.20
N ASP A 20 -14.39 -10.94 18.99
CA ASP A 20 -13.34 -9.97 18.69
C ASP A 20 -12.41 -9.78 19.88
N TRP A 21 -12.98 -9.67 21.08
CA TRP A 21 -12.23 -9.58 22.34
C TRP A 21 -11.37 -10.83 22.59
N VAL A 22 -11.86 -12.03 22.27
CA VAL A 22 -11.05 -13.25 22.36
C VAL A 22 -10.01 -13.34 21.22
N SER A 23 -10.30 -12.75 20.06
CA SER A 23 -9.49 -12.91 18.86
C SER A 23 -8.31 -11.94 18.76
N PHE A 24 -8.41 -10.76 19.37
CA PHE A 24 -7.44 -9.67 19.19
C PHE A 24 -7.04 -9.00 20.49
N ASP A 25 -5.79 -8.55 20.53
CA ASP A 25 -5.25 -7.72 21.60
C ASP A 25 -5.75 -6.26 21.48
N ASP A 26 -5.87 -5.56 22.60
CA ASP A 26 -6.31 -4.15 22.68
C ASP A 26 -5.40 -3.22 21.84
N GLU A 27 -4.13 -3.59 21.68
CA GLU A 27 -3.18 -2.87 20.82
C GLU A 27 -3.64 -2.84 19.35
N ILE A 28 -4.21 -3.94 18.84
CA ILE A 28 -4.68 -4.05 17.45
C ILE A 28 -5.88 -3.13 17.25
N GLY A 29 -6.81 -3.11 18.21
CA GLY A 29 -7.95 -2.20 18.21
C GLY A 29 -7.49 -0.74 18.16
N THR A 30 -6.54 -0.37 19.02
CA THR A 30 -5.98 0.99 19.07
C THR A 30 -5.36 1.43 17.74
N VAL A 31 -4.64 0.54 17.07
CA VAL A 31 -4.08 0.82 15.74
C VAL A 31 -5.20 1.07 14.74
N VAL A 32 -6.22 0.21 14.67
CA VAL A 32 -7.34 0.37 13.73
C VAL A 32 -8.11 1.66 13.98
N ASP A 33 -8.38 1.99 15.24
CA ASP A 33 -9.09 3.23 15.60
C ASP A 33 -8.28 4.45 15.15
N ARG A 34 -6.94 4.39 15.29
CA ARG A 34 -6.05 5.41 14.76
C ARG A 34 -6.08 5.49 13.23
N LEU A 35 -6.12 4.36 12.52
CA LEU A 35 -6.23 4.34 11.06
C LEU A 35 -7.53 5.01 10.60
N ASN A 36 -8.64 4.69 11.25
CA ASN A 36 -9.94 5.26 10.91
C ASN A 36 -9.97 6.77 11.16
N GLN A 37 -9.39 7.23 12.27
CA GLN A 37 -9.22 8.66 12.53
C GLN A 37 -8.42 9.35 11.42
N THR A 38 -7.24 8.81 11.05
CA THR A 38 -6.43 9.40 9.98
C THR A 38 -7.11 9.32 8.61
N TYR A 39 -7.90 8.28 8.37
CA TYR A 39 -8.68 8.14 7.14
C TYR A 39 -9.78 9.20 7.04
N GLU A 40 -10.35 9.65 8.14
CA GLU A 40 -11.39 10.70 8.17
C GLU A 40 -10.79 12.11 8.10
N GLU A 41 -9.57 12.31 8.60
CA GLU A 41 -8.87 13.59 8.54
C GLU A 41 -8.63 14.04 7.07
N PRO A 42 -8.83 15.33 6.75
CA PRO A 42 -8.47 15.88 5.45
C PRO A 42 -6.94 15.84 5.29
N ILE A 43 -6.46 15.63 4.05
CA ILE A 43 -5.03 15.67 3.76
C ILE A 43 -4.58 17.13 3.83
N VAL A 44 -4.17 17.57 5.01
CA VAL A 44 -3.40 18.81 5.16
C VAL A 44 -1.97 18.46 4.80
N LYS A 45 -1.30 19.29 3.97
CA LYS A 45 0.11 19.10 3.55
C LYS A 45 0.93 18.53 4.71
N PRO A 46 1.61 17.38 4.52
CA PRO A 46 2.23 16.68 5.64
C PRO A 46 3.28 17.59 6.26
N ILE A 47 3.02 18.07 7.47
CA ILE A 47 4.06 18.60 8.33
C ILE A 47 4.90 17.38 8.68
N LEU A 48 6.15 17.35 8.19
CA LEU A 48 7.21 16.40 8.54
C LEU A 48 7.07 15.95 10.01
N ARG A 49 6.51 14.76 10.24
CA ARG A 49 6.49 14.18 11.59
C ARG A 49 7.92 13.77 11.91
N ARG A 50 8.53 14.46 12.87
CA ARG A 50 9.87 14.13 13.37
C ARG A 50 9.87 12.73 13.98
N PRO A 51 10.91 11.91 13.75
CA PRO A 51 11.06 10.65 14.45
C PRO A 51 11.18 10.89 15.96
N SER A 52 10.37 10.19 16.76
CA SER A 52 10.41 10.24 18.22
C SER A 52 10.98 8.94 18.80
N HIS A 53 11.84 9.10 19.81
CA HIS A 53 12.78 8.12 20.38
C HIS A 53 12.25 6.70 20.69
N PRO A 54 13.15 5.69 20.71
CA PRO A 54 12.83 4.27 20.74
C PRO A 54 12.52 3.79 22.16
N GLY A 55 11.50 2.94 22.29
CA GLY A 55 11.16 2.30 23.56
C GLY A 55 10.51 0.95 23.33
N GLY A 56 11.32 -0.07 23.02
CA GLY A 56 10.91 -1.47 22.94
C GLY A 56 10.36 -1.92 21.57
N PHE A 57 10.74 -3.14 21.15
CA PHE A 57 10.37 -3.75 19.87
C PHE A 57 8.86 -3.82 19.60
N ARG A 58 8.03 -4.09 20.63
CA ARG A 58 6.56 -4.08 20.48
C ARG A 58 6.03 -2.68 20.15
N ARG A 59 6.49 -1.65 20.85
CA ARG A 59 6.09 -0.25 20.55
C ARG A 59 6.61 0.19 19.20
N GLU A 60 7.79 -0.30 18.79
CA GLU A 60 8.35 -0.05 17.47
C GLU A 60 7.50 -0.66 16.36
N LEU A 61 7.05 -1.91 16.51
CA LEU A 61 6.09 -2.52 15.57
C LEU A 61 4.74 -1.79 15.55
N GLY A 62 4.22 -1.39 16.70
CA GLY A 62 3.02 -0.55 16.80
C GLY A 62 3.18 0.76 16.01
N LYS A 63 4.28 1.47 16.21
CA LYS A 63 4.62 2.69 15.46
C LYS A 63 4.74 2.41 13.96
N ARG A 64 5.45 1.34 13.55
CA ARG A 64 5.65 0.95 12.14
C ARG A 64 4.33 0.67 11.43
N ARG A 65 3.41 -0.07 12.07
CA ARG A 65 2.06 -0.35 11.53
C ARG A 65 1.32 0.94 11.20
N VAL A 66 1.26 1.84 12.18
CA VAL A 66 0.60 3.14 12.03
C VAL A 66 1.29 3.95 10.94
N SER A 67 2.63 4.06 10.95
CA SER A 67 3.35 4.86 9.94
C SER A 67 3.19 4.35 8.52
N ILE A 68 3.26 3.03 8.28
CA ILE A 68 3.06 2.45 6.94
C ILE A 68 1.61 2.70 6.47
N ALA A 69 0.64 2.51 7.36
CA ALA A 69 -0.76 2.72 7.03
C ALA A 69 -1.10 4.20 6.82
N GLU A 70 -0.61 5.12 7.66
CA GLU A 70 -0.77 6.57 7.48
C GLU A 70 -0.13 7.02 6.15
N ALA A 71 1.06 6.53 5.82
CA ALA A 71 1.71 6.79 4.53
C ALA A 71 0.87 6.27 3.35
N TYR A 72 0.35 5.05 3.43
CA TYR A 72 -0.55 4.52 2.42
C TYR A 72 -1.85 5.32 2.31
N ILE A 73 -2.45 5.79 3.41
CA ILE A 73 -3.66 6.65 3.39
C ILE A 73 -3.38 7.95 2.64
N ILE A 74 -2.24 8.60 2.89
CA ILE A 74 -1.83 9.82 2.17
C ILE A 74 -1.79 9.51 0.68
N ILE A 75 -1.10 8.44 0.28
CA ILE A 75 -0.97 8.05 -1.13
C ILE A 75 -2.33 7.71 -1.73
N ALA A 76 -3.18 6.96 -1.00
CA ALA A 76 -4.52 6.52 -1.41
C ALA A 76 -5.50 7.69 -1.67
N LYS A 77 -5.50 8.70 -0.79
CA LYS A 77 -6.44 9.81 -0.83
C LYS A 77 -5.96 10.99 -1.69
N SER A 78 -4.65 11.17 -1.90
CA SER A 78 -4.11 12.31 -2.64
C SER A 78 -4.07 12.02 -4.15
N GLN A 79 -5.19 12.23 -4.85
CA GLN A 79 -5.24 12.03 -6.31
C GLN A 79 -4.82 13.25 -7.12
N ALA A 80 -4.90 14.44 -6.53
CA ALA A 80 -4.68 15.67 -7.26
C ALA A 80 -3.19 15.88 -7.61
N PRO A 81 -2.84 16.43 -8.79
CA PRO A 81 -1.44 16.58 -9.23
C PRO A 81 -0.57 17.41 -8.30
N GLU A 82 -1.12 18.43 -7.65
CA GLU A 82 -0.41 19.32 -6.74
C GLU A 82 0.09 18.65 -5.46
N LEU A 83 -0.41 17.45 -5.14
CA LEU A 83 -0.04 16.69 -3.95
C LEU A 83 1.08 15.67 -4.21
N TYR A 84 1.74 15.71 -5.37
CA TYR A 84 2.79 14.75 -5.75
C TYR A 84 3.94 14.67 -4.73
N GLU A 85 4.38 15.80 -4.17
CA GLU A 85 5.43 15.84 -3.13
C GLU A 85 5.01 15.07 -1.87
N ALA A 86 3.77 15.25 -1.42
CA ALA A 86 3.23 14.54 -0.27
C ALA A 86 3.18 13.02 -0.52
N ARG A 87 2.90 12.60 -1.77
CA ARG A 87 2.95 11.18 -2.17
C ARG A 87 4.39 10.65 -2.16
N LEU A 88 5.36 11.39 -2.71
CA LEU A 88 6.76 10.98 -2.71
C LEU A 88 7.32 10.87 -1.29
N ASP A 89 7.00 11.82 -0.40
CA ASP A 89 7.41 11.76 1.01
C ASP A 89 6.77 10.56 1.72
N ALA A 90 5.49 10.30 1.47
CA ALA A 90 4.82 9.11 1.99
C ALA A 90 5.43 7.81 1.45
N LEU A 91 5.84 7.75 0.18
CA LEU A 91 6.56 6.58 -0.37
C LEU A 91 7.89 6.35 0.35
N ARG A 92 8.65 7.43 0.62
CA ARG A 92 9.92 7.32 1.38
C ARG A 92 9.70 6.76 2.77
N ILE A 93 8.70 7.27 3.49
CA ILE A 93 8.31 6.76 4.81
C ILE A 93 7.93 5.28 4.70
N LEU A 94 7.08 4.92 3.74
CA LEU A 94 6.62 3.54 3.54
C LEU A 94 7.79 2.58 3.28
N VAL A 95 8.75 2.96 2.42
CA VAL A 95 9.95 2.17 2.13
C VAL A 95 10.87 2.08 3.34
N GLU A 96 11.14 3.21 4.02
CA GLU A 96 11.99 3.24 5.22
C GLU A 96 11.43 2.34 6.33
N GLN A 97 10.11 2.39 6.56
CA GLN A 97 9.46 1.61 7.61
C GLN A 97 9.30 0.13 7.26
N SER A 98 9.18 -0.23 5.98
CA SER A 98 9.00 -1.63 5.55
C SER A 98 10.35 -2.37 5.44
N LEU A 99 11.39 -1.74 4.88
CA LEU A 99 12.72 -2.35 4.70
C LEU A 99 13.62 -2.29 5.96
N HIS A 100 13.16 -1.71 7.07
CA HIS A 100 14.01 -1.42 8.25
C HIS A 100 14.63 -2.64 8.98
N ALA A 101 14.30 -3.87 8.59
CA ALA A 101 14.66 -5.03 9.39
C ALA A 101 16.05 -5.58 9.01
N LYS A 102 17.10 -5.11 9.69
CA LYS A 102 18.50 -5.58 9.53
C LYS A 102 18.71 -7.08 9.84
N ASN A 103 17.72 -7.78 10.40
CA ASN A 103 17.84 -9.15 10.91
C ASN A 103 16.76 -10.11 10.36
N VAL A 104 16.10 -9.77 9.26
CA VAL A 104 15.04 -10.61 8.66
C VAL A 104 15.61 -11.46 7.53
N THR A 105 15.21 -12.73 7.48
CA THR A 105 15.67 -13.70 6.46
C THR A 105 15.13 -13.43 5.06
N MET A 106 13.96 -12.79 4.94
CA MET A 106 13.31 -12.47 3.66
C MET A 106 12.92 -10.98 3.59
N PRO A 107 13.87 -10.04 3.52
CA PRO A 107 13.58 -8.60 3.66
C PRO A 107 12.62 -8.06 2.60
N ILE A 108 12.82 -8.38 1.31
CA ILE A 108 12.00 -7.85 0.21
C ILE A 108 10.58 -8.40 0.31
N ASN A 109 10.42 -9.72 0.45
CA ASN A 109 9.11 -10.34 0.53
C ASN A 109 8.37 -9.95 1.82
N THR A 110 9.09 -9.73 2.92
CA THR A 110 8.49 -9.21 4.16
C THR A 110 7.95 -7.80 3.96
N ALA A 111 8.73 -6.89 3.36
CA ALA A 111 8.28 -5.54 3.06
C ALA A 111 7.05 -5.54 2.15
N ARG A 112 7.06 -6.35 1.08
CA ARG A 112 5.91 -6.53 0.18
C ARG A 112 4.65 -6.96 0.94
N MET A 113 4.77 -7.94 1.83
CA MET A 113 3.64 -8.41 2.62
C MET A 113 3.18 -7.39 3.67
N GLN A 114 4.09 -6.67 4.31
CA GLN A 114 3.76 -5.61 5.27
C GLN A 114 2.94 -4.50 4.61
N ILE A 115 3.38 -4.04 3.43
CA ILE A 115 2.67 -3.02 2.66
C ILE A 115 1.32 -3.55 2.20
N PHE A 116 1.25 -4.79 1.69
CA PHE A 116 0.00 -5.43 1.31
C PHE A 116 -1.01 -5.47 2.47
N MET A 117 -0.61 -5.92 3.67
CA MET A 117 -1.52 -5.97 4.82
C MET A 117 -2.06 -4.59 5.20
N MET A 118 -1.21 -3.56 5.23
CA MET A 118 -1.67 -2.21 5.59
C MET A 118 -2.53 -1.59 4.50
N LYS A 119 -2.22 -1.84 3.23
CA LYS A 119 -3.08 -1.48 2.10
C LYS A 119 -4.48 -2.09 2.26
N GLU A 120 -4.55 -3.39 2.52
CA GLU A 120 -5.84 -4.08 2.65
C GLU A 120 -6.59 -3.67 3.93
N ALA A 121 -5.88 -3.36 5.02
CA ALA A 121 -6.47 -2.77 6.22
C ALA A 121 -7.12 -1.41 5.95
N VAL A 122 -6.49 -0.56 5.13
CA VAL A 122 -7.04 0.75 4.75
C VAL A 122 -8.21 0.57 3.77
N ASN A 123 -8.10 -0.34 2.79
CA ASN A 123 -9.18 -0.64 1.85
C ASN A 123 -10.42 -1.25 2.54
N ALA A 124 -10.23 -1.93 3.67
CA ALA A 124 -11.29 -2.49 4.49
C ALA A 124 -11.96 -1.47 5.44
N TYR A 125 -11.77 -0.16 5.23
CA TYR A 125 -12.45 0.89 5.97
C TYR A 125 -13.97 0.65 6.02
N GLY A 126 -14.56 0.81 7.20
CA GLY A 126 -15.96 0.48 7.48
C GLY A 126 -16.19 -0.97 7.93
N ASN A 127 -15.21 -1.87 7.82
CA ASN A 127 -15.26 -3.23 8.38
C ASN A 127 -14.15 -3.44 9.42
N ARG A 128 -14.40 -2.98 10.66
CA ARG A 128 -13.42 -3.00 11.75
C ARG A 128 -12.81 -4.38 12.00
N ARG A 129 -13.62 -5.44 11.93
CA ARG A 129 -13.17 -6.84 12.08
C ARG A 129 -12.08 -7.18 11.07
N ARG A 130 -12.32 -6.86 9.80
CA ARG A 130 -11.38 -7.14 8.71
C ARG A 130 -10.10 -6.30 8.82
N GLN A 131 -10.22 -5.05 9.27
CA GLN A 131 -9.05 -4.21 9.55
C GLN A 131 -8.17 -4.82 10.64
N MET A 132 -8.78 -5.30 11.74
CA MET A 132 -8.05 -5.96 12.83
C MET A 132 -7.36 -7.24 12.37
N GLU A 133 -7.98 -8.03 11.49
CA GLU A 133 -7.35 -9.22 10.88
C GLU A 133 -6.07 -8.87 10.12
N PHE A 134 -6.11 -7.84 9.28
CA PHE A 134 -4.92 -7.40 8.53
C PHE A 134 -3.83 -6.81 9.42
N VAL A 135 -4.21 -6.06 10.47
CA VAL A 135 -3.28 -5.53 11.47
C VAL A 135 -2.64 -6.65 12.31
N ALA A 136 -3.39 -7.71 12.61
CA ALA A 136 -2.88 -8.91 13.27
C ALA A 136 -1.90 -9.68 12.36
N ASP A 137 -2.30 -9.92 11.11
CA ASP A 137 -1.48 -10.62 10.12
C ASP A 137 -0.19 -9.85 9.80
N PHE A 138 -0.22 -8.51 9.82
CA PHE A 138 0.99 -7.68 9.76
C PHE A 138 2.00 -8.05 10.85
N GLY A 139 1.54 -8.24 12.09
CA GLY A 139 2.41 -8.62 13.21
C GLY A 139 3.12 -9.96 12.96
N ARG A 140 2.42 -10.90 12.32
CA ARG A 140 2.97 -12.24 11.98
C ARG A 140 4.02 -12.17 10.88
N VAL A 141 3.77 -11.38 9.83
CA VAL A 141 4.73 -11.24 8.72
C VAL A 141 5.94 -10.38 9.10
N SER A 142 5.83 -9.48 10.08
CA SER A 142 6.91 -8.54 10.45
C SER A 142 8.20 -9.17 10.96
N PHE A 143 8.15 -10.42 11.42
CA PHE A 143 9.33 -11.19 11.80
C PHE A 143 10.08 -11.79 10.60
N GLY A 144 9.43 -11.79 9.43
CA GLY A 144 9.97 -12.27 8.16
C GLY A 144 10.45 -13.72 8.16
N ASN A 145 9.82 -14.55 9.00
CA ASN A 145 10.02 -16.00 8.98
C ASN A 145 9.63 -16.56 7.61
N GLU A 146 10.55 -17.29 6.98
CA GLU A 146 10.43 -17.78 5.62
C GLU A 146 9.16 -18.60 5.36
N VAL A 147 8.85 -19.55 6.26
CA VAL A 147 7.66 -20.41 6.14
C VAL A 147 6.38 -19.58 6.21
N VAL A 148 6.34 -18.61 7.13
CA VAL A 148 5.20 -17.71 7.30
C VAL A 148 5.03 -16.84 6.05
N ILE A 149 6.09 -16.18 5.59
CA ILE A 149 6.05 -15.30 4.42
C ILE A 149 5.58 -16.06 3.18
N ARG A 150 6.17 -17.23 2.89
CA ARG A 150 5.75 -18.07 1.76
C ARG A 150 4.28 -18.49 1.84
N SER A 151 3.82 -18.86 3.03
CA SER A 151 2.41 -19.21 3.24
C SER A 151 1.49 -18.02 2.95
N PHE A 152 1.87 -16.81 3.35
CA PHE A 152 1.09 -15.60 3.11
C PHE A 152 1.12 -15.16 1.64
N LEU A 153 2.28 -15.22 0.98
CA LEU A 153 2.41 -14.96 -0.44
C LEU A 153 1.49 -15.89 -1.24
N LYS A 154 1.58 -17.20 -0.98
CA LYS A 154 0.74 -18.23 -1.61
C LYS A 154 -0.75 -17.99 -1.35
N LYS A 155 -1.14 -17.71 -0.11
CA LYS A 155 -2.55 -17.43 0.27
C LYS A 155 -3.13 -16.25 -0.51
N ASN A 156 -2.31 -15.24 -0.80
CA ASN A 156 -2.73 -14.01 -1.47
C ASN A 156 -2.41 -13.99 -2.99
N GLY A 157 -1.96 -15.11 -3.57
CA GLY A 157 -1.66 -15.20 -4.99
C GLY A 157 -0.47 -14.35 -5.44
N LEU A 158 0.47 -14.06 -4.53
CA LEU A 158 1.69 -13.29 -4.80
C LEU A 158 2.86 -14.25 -5.03
N ILE A 159 3.69 -13.95 -6.03
CA ILE A 159 4.90 -14.70 -6.35
C ILE A 159 6.03 -14.28 -5.40
N GLU A 160 6.80 -15.24 -4.91
CA GLU A 160 8.02 -14.99 -4.13
C GLU A 160 9.11 -14.40 -5.04
N VAL A 161 9.73 -13.33 -4.58
CA VAL A 161 10.83 -12.66 -5.26
C VAL A 161 12.16 -13.17 -4.68
N PRO A 162 13.24 -13.32 -5.47
CA PRO A 162 14.57 -13.65 -4.94
C PRO A 162 15.11 -12.61 -3.94
N GLU A 163 15.67 -13.05 -2.83
CA GLU A 163 16.29 -12.20 -1.79
C GLU A 163 17.79 -12.00 -2.08
N GLU A 164 18.13 -11.29 -3.17
CA GLU A 164 19.53 -11.07 -3.61
C GLU A 164 20.17 -9.76 -3.10
N ASP A 165 19.58 -9.10 -2.10
CA ASP A 165 20.02 -7.78 -1.60
C ASP A 165 20.11 -6.69 -2.69
N LYS A 166 19.30 -6.83 -3.74
CA LYS A 166 19.20 -5.87 -4.85
C LYS A 166 17.76 -5.31 -4.93
N PRO A 167 17.59 -4.06 -5.40
CA PRO A 167 16.26 -3.54 -5.70
C PRO A 167 15.60 -4.35 -6.81
N LEU A 168 14.25 -4.37 -6.83
CA LEU A 168 13.47 -5.16 -7.80
C LEU A 168 13.90 -4.90 -9.25
N LYS A 169 14.20 -3.66 -9.62
CA LYS A 169 14.63 -3.26 -10.96
C LYS A 169 15.90 -3.96 -11.46
N GLN A 170 16.74 -4.48 -10.56
CA GLN A 170 17.97 -5.21 -10.90
C GLN A 170 17.77 -6.73 -10.96
N LEU A 171 16.63 -7.24 -10.52
CA LEU A 171 16.35 -8.68 -10.49
C LEU A 171 15.80 -9.21 -11.82
N GLY A 172 15.41 -8.33 -12.76
CA GLY A 172 14.93 -8.73 -14.09
C GLY A 172 13.70 -9.64 -14.06
N LEU A 173 12.77 -9.37 -13.14
CA LEU A 173 11.53 -10.13 -12.95
C LEU A 173 10.43 -9.61 -13.88
N GLY A 174 9.16 -9.75 -13.48
CA GLY A 174 8.01 -9.36 -14.30
C GLY A 174 7.94 -7.86 -14.61
N TRP A 175 7.20 -7.54 -15.67
CA TRP A 175 6.93 -6.18 -16.12
C TRP A 175 5.44 -5.99 -16.44
N ASP A 176 5.00 -4.73 -16.50
CA ASP A 176 3.70 -4.31 -17.01
C ASP A 176 3.91 -3.12 -17.93
N ASP A 177 3.66 -3.29 -19.23
CA ASP A 177 4.08 -2.39 -20.30
C ASP A 177 3.01 -1.38 -20.73
N HIS A 178 1.80 -1.44 -20.17
CA HIS A 178 0.71 -0.53 -20.59
C HIS A 178 -0.16 -0.11 -19.42
N LEU A 179 0.35 0.82 -18.61
CA LEU A 179 -0.38 1.37 -17.46
C LEU A 179 -0.75 2.84 -17.65
N HIS A 180 -2.04 3.14 -17.50
CA HIS A 180 -2.53 4.51 -17.39
C HIS A 180 -2.69 4.93 -15.93
N ASP A 181 -2.22 6.13 -15.61
CA ASP A 181 -2.45 6.79 -14.33
C ASP A 181 -3.62 7.78 -14.41
N SER A 182 -3.88 8.48 -13.30
CA SER A 182 -4.94 9.48 -13.19
C SER A 182 -4.79 10.72 -14.08
N LEU A 183 -3.62 10.95 -14.71
CA LEU A 183 -3.43 12.06 -15.65
C LEU A 183 -3.94 11.69 -17.06
N SER A 184 -3.98 10.40 -17.38
CA SER A 184 -4.53 9.87 -18.62
C SER A 184 -5.90 9.24 -18.38
N ASP A 185 -6.10 7.96 -18.71
CA ASP A 185 -7.38 7.25 -18.60
C ASP A 185 -7.47 6.36 -17.35
N GLY A 186 -6.46 6.42 -16.48
CA GLY A 186 -6.38 5.66 -15.24
C GLY A 186 -7.11 6.30 -14.07
N ARG A 187 -7.16 5.56 -12.94
CA ARG A 187 -7.84 6.02 -11.70
C ARG A 187 -6.89 6.23 -10.52
N LYS A 188 -5.60 5.99 -10.71
CA LYS A 188 -4.59 5.95 -9.65
C LYS A 188 -3.44 6.87 -10.00
N ALA A 189 -2.97 7.64 -9.02
CA ALA A 189 -1.72 8.39 -9.15
C ALA A 189 -0.51 7.44 -9.34
N PRO A 190 0.60 7.89 -9.95
CA PRO A 190 1.80 7.06 -10.15
C PRO A 190 2.29 6.35 -8.89
N SER A 191 2.32 7.05 -7.75
CA SER A 191 2.76 6.44 -6.47
C SER A 191 1.90 5.25 -6.04
N GLN A 192 0.60 5.26 -6.32
CA GLN A 192 -0.29 4.12 -6.03
C GLN A 192 0.00 2.93 -6.95
N ILE A 193 0.24 3.20 -8.23
CA ILE A 193 0.61 2.18 -9.21
C ILE A 193 1.92 1.50 -8.81
N LEU A 194 2.91 2.28 -8.37
CA LEU A 194 4.20 1.79 -7.91
C LEU A 194 4.08 0.90 -6.66
N ILE A 195 3.20 1.24 -5.71
CA ILE A 195 2.91 0.35 -4.57
C ILE A 195 2.33 -0.98 -5.03
N ASP A 196 1.40 -0.95 -5.98
CA ASP A 196 0.80 -2.17 -6.53
C ASP A 196 1.83 -3.03 -7.26
N ALA A 197 2.71 -2.40 -8.05
CA ALA A 197 3.80 -3.06 -8.75
C ALA A 197 4.79 -3.69 -7.76
N PHE A 198 5.16 -2.97 -6.69
CA PHE A 198 6.04 -3.48 -5.64
C PHE A 198 5.45 -4.70 -4.94
N ILE A 199 4.17 -4.62 -4.51
CA ILE A 199 3.46 -5.75 -3.90
C ILE A 199 3.48 -6.96 -4.83
N ARG A 200 3.25 -6.75 -6.13
CA ARG A 200 3.30 -7.82 -7.15
C ARG A 200 4.70 -8.35 -7.44
N GLY A 201 5.74 -7.61 -7.06
CA GLY A 201 7.14 -7.99 -7.30
C GLY A 201 7.60 -7.70 -8.73
N LEU A 202 7.03 -6.67 -9.37
CA LEU A 202 7.44 -6.25 -10.72
C LEU A 202 8.77 -5.48 -10.65
N SER A 203 9.64 -5.76 -11.62
CA SER A 203 10.91 -5.07 -11.79
C SER A 203 10.78 -3.80 -12.62
N CYS A 204 9.81 -3.76 -13.54
CA CYS A 204 9.62 -2.65 -14.46
C CYS A 204 8.13 -2.37 -14.68
N ILE A 205 7.77 -1.10 -14.85
CA ILE A 205 6.47 -0.70 -15.35
C ILE A 205 6.65 0.39 -16.42
N THR A 206 5.72 0.44 -17.38
CA THR A 206 5.66 1.50 -18.38
C THR A 206 4.37 2.28 -18.21
N LEU A 207 4.50 3.56 -17.81
CA LEU A 207 3.38 4.48 -17.66
C LEU A 207 3.15 5.21 -18.96
N VAL A 208 1.92 5.10 -19.46
CA VAL A 208 1.54 5.52 -20.81
C VAL A 208 0.66 6.76 -20.73
N TYR A 209 1.09 7.82 -21.40
CA TYR A 209 0.45 9.11 -21.35
C TYR A 209 -0.01 9.57 -22.74
N ASN A 210 -1.17 10.22 -22.79
CA ASN A 210 -1.66 10.84 -24.03
C ASN A 210 -0.90 12.16 -24.35
N ASN A 211 -0.29 12.78 -23.33
CA ASN A 211 0.60 13.95 -23.45
C ASN A 211 1.50 14.05 -22.20
N ILE A 212 2.54 14.88 -22.26
CA ILE A 212 3.54 15.04 -21.18
C ILE A 212 3.57 16.48 -20.61
N GLU A 213 2.46 17.21 -20.69
CA GLU A 213 2.42 18.61 -20.25
C GLU A 213 2.57 18.76 -18.73
N GLU A 214 2.09 17.79 -17.96
CA GLU A 214 2.16 17.80 -16.51
C GLU A 214 3.46 17.15 -16.00
N SER A 215 4.55 17.94 -16.05
CA SER A 215 5.88 17.51 -15.61
C SER A 215 5.95 17.01 -14.16
N ARG A 216 5.06 17.46 -13.26
CA ARG A 216 5.06 17.04 -11.85
C ARG A 216 4.69 15.56 -11.70
N ILE A 217 3.72 15.09 -12.49
CA ILE A 217 3.28 13.70 -12.48
C ILE A 217 4.34 12.79 -13.11
N ILE A 218 4.98 13.21 -14.19
CA ILE A 218 6.11 12.48 -14.78
C ILE A 218 7.27 12.39 -13.78
N SER A 219 7.57 13.49 -13.09
CA SER A 219 8.58 13.50 -12.02
C SER A 219 8.21 12.58 -10.86
N GLU A 220 6.92 12.52 -10.49
CA GLU A 220 6.43 11.59 -9.46
C GLU A 220 6.64 10.13 -9.87
N ALA A 221 6.28 9.78 -11.11
CA ALA A 221 6.46 8.45 -11.66
C ALA A 221 7.92 8.00 -11.57
N ILE A 222 8.84 8.79 -12.12
CA ILE A 222 10.27 8.46 -12.17
C ILE A 222 10.87 8.42 -10.75
N THR A 223 10.61 9.46 -9.95
CA THR A 223 11.17 9.55 -8.58
C THR A 223 10.60 8.48 -7.67
N GLY A 224 9.31 8.16 -7.81
CA GLY A 224 8.65 7.08 -7.08
C GLY A 224 9.23 5.72 -7.45
N GLY A 225 9.52 5.48 -8.73
CA GLY A 225 10.23 4.29 -9.20
C GLY A 225 11.58 4.11 -8.52
N GLU A 226 12.37 5.17 -8.44
CA GLU A 226 13.66 5.17 -7.73
C GLU A 226 13.51 4.87 -6.23
N ILE A 227 12.51 5.46 -5.56
CA ILE A 227 12.22 5.21 -4.14
C ILE A 227 11.84 3.74 -3.91
N MET A 228 10.99 3.18 -4.77
CA MET A 228 10.46 1.81 -4.63
C MET A 228 11.41 0.75 -5.19
N GLY A 229 12.48 1.16 -5.88
CA GLY A 229 13.42 0.25 -6.54
C GLY A 229 12.83 -0.46 -7.75
N ILE A 230 11.91 0.18 -8.49
CA ILE A 230 11.25 -0.33 -9.70
C ILE A 230 11.66 0.55 -10.88
N ALA A 231 11.97 -0.06 -12.02
CA ALA A 231 12.24 0.69 -13.25
C ALA A 231 10.92 1.28 -13.77
N VAL A 232 10.94 2.56 -14.12
CA VAL A 232 9.78 3.24 -14.68
C VAL A 232 10.16 3.77 -16.04
N GLU A 233 9.44 3.30 -17.05
CA GLU A 233 9.49 3.80 -18.40
C GLU A 233 8.28 4.70 -18.67
N ILE A 234 8.47 5.70 -19.51
CA ILE A 234 7.42 6.65 -19.89
C ILE A 234 7.11 6.44 -21.36
N GLY A 235 5.89 6.01 -21.65
CA GLY A 235 5.37 5.86 -23.01
C GLY A 235 4.42 7.00 -23.39
N ILE A 236 4.31 7.26 -24.69
CA ILE A 236 3.31 8.17 -25.24
C ILE A 236 2.36 7.37 -26.10
N GLU A 237 1.08 7.38 -25.75
CA GLU A 237 0.04 6.79 -26.60
C GLU A 237 -0.63 7.88 -27.43
N PHE A 238 -0.81 7.61 -28.71
CA PHE A 238 -1.52 8.51 -29.60
C PHE A 238 -2.40 7.74 -30.58
N SER A 239 -3.54 8.33 -30.92
CA SER A 239 -4.48 7.76 -31.88
C SER A 239 -4.34 8.39 -33.26
N VAL A 240 -4.31 7.58 -34.31
CA VAL A 240 -4.31 8.02 -35.70
C VAL A 240 -5.53 7.47 -36.43
N GLY A 241 -6.20 8.31 -37.22
CA GLY A 241 -7.31 7.92 -38.09
C GLY A 241 -8.57 8.77 -37.93
N VAL A 242 -9.60 8.39 -38.68
CA VAL A 242 -10.92 9.07 -38.68
C VAL A 242 -11.71 8.67 -37.43
N GLY A 243 -12.55 9.58 -36.92
CA GLY A 243 -13.40 9.28 -35.76
C GLY A 243 -14.27 8.04 -36.00
N GLY A 244 -14.20 7.07 -35.07
CA GLY A 244 -14.88 5.77 -35.18
C GLY A 244 -13.98 4.60 -35.63
N GLU A 245 -12.84 4.89 -36.27
CA GLU A 245 -11.86 3.88 -36.74
C GLU A 245 -10.43 4.22 -36.28
N ARG A 246 -10.31 4.87 -35.14
CA ARG A 246 -9.01 5.27 -34.59
C ARG A 246 -8.18 4.04 -34.23
N ARG A 247 -6.92 4.05 -34.66
CA ARG A 247 -5.91 3.09 -34.23
C ARG A 247 -5.02 3.75 -33.19
N HIS A 248 -4.71 3.01 -32.14
CA HIS A 248 -3.88 3.44 -31.02
C HIS A 248 -2.46 2.91 -31.22
N TYR A 249 -1.48 3.76 -30.95
CA TYR A 249 -0.05 3.46 -31.07
C TYR A 249 0.66 3.92 -29.80
N MET A 250 1.68 3.16 -29.41
CA MET A 250 2.60 3.42 -28.31
C MET A 250 4.03 3.26 -28.82
#